data_AF-A0A231R8U9-F1
#
_entry.id   AF-A0A231R8U9-F1
#
_cell.length_a   1.000
_cell.length_b   1.000
_cell.length_c   1.000
_cell.angle_alpha   90.00
_cell.angle_beta   90.00
_cell.angle_gamma   90.00
#
_symmetry.space_group_name_H-M   'P 1'
#
loop_
_entity.id
_entity.type
_entity.pdbx_description
1 polymer ?
#
loop_
_entity_poly.entity_id
_entity_poly.type
_entity_poly.pdbx_seq_one_letter_code
_entity_poly.pdbx_strand_id
1 'polypeptide(L)'
;MRSEKEVQRRVRKYINRLKKINVFQTARGMKNSVLDIDNDSIIIQTKRSERGSYKIAKRAIERSALFVFRVRTITKKELEAFTNYTSALFGLLEAIFEGVARISKMRELRLSLLGTRVFFSGFSHRAPSDFKLAQETQAEYILLSYYYIRQDKTNAWRRLADQYGFRGKILLDSGEYSLFNLSKFKEIKDEPTIHEYIEFVKENREYFCMWASFDKIGNDNESRENYETMIASEVEPMPIIGIDSPLSEYQYVIEQYDPAVVGIGGILGIKNRTARRARLKEIFTAFPNTNFHGLGVADSNLVAFNWFSCDTTSWLIAPRKYLKVQTIHGQKECPKSWSLFDRIAFGVKELRSLEHWYQTHSPTELII
;
A
#
# COMPACT_ATOMS: atom_id res chain seq x y z
N MET A 1 1.26 15.67 -5.39
CA MET A 1 2.15 16.85 -5.51
C MET A 1 3.45 16.77 -4.70
N ARG A 2 3.47 16.73 -3.35
CA ARG A 2 4.75 16.70 -2.60
C ARG A 2 5.53 15.40 -2.80
N SER A 3 4.83 14.26 -2.74
CA SER A 3 5.35 12.92 -2.99
C SER A 3 5.89 12.74 -4.43
N GLU A 4 5.16 13.22 -5.43
CA GLU A 4 5.59 13.12 -6.85
C GLU A 4 6.83 13.97 -7.14
N LYS A 5 6.92 15.17 -6.55
CA LYS A 5 8.13 16.02 -6.64
C LYS A 5 9.34 15.31 -6.03
N GLU A 6 9.16 14.56 -4.95
CA GLU A 6 10.22 13.76 -4.34
C GLU A 6 10.70 12.63 -5.26
N VAL A 7 9.78 11.91 -5.91
CA VAL A 7 10.13 10.88 -6.90
C VAL A 7 10.91 11.50 -8.07
N GLN A 8 10.44 12.61 -8.63
CA GLN A 8 11.15 13.33 -9.70
C GLN A 8 12.55 13.78 -9.26
N ARG A 9 12.69 14.25 -8.01
CA ARG A 9 13.99 14.61 -7.45
C ARG A 9 14.93 13.41 -7.36
N ARG A 10 14.45 12.24 -6.92
CA ARG A 10 15.23 11.00 -6.87
C ARG A 10 15.67 10.53 -8.25
N VAL A 11 14.75 10.53 -9.23
CA VAL A 11 15.06 10.19 -10.63
C VAL A 11 16.15 11.12 -11.18
N ARG A 12 15.99 12.44 -11.05
CA ARG A 12 16.99 13.42 -11.52
C ARG A 12 18.34 13.25 -10.83
N LYS A 13 18.35 13.09 -9.51
CA LYS A 13 19.57 12.85 -8.72
C LYS A 13 20.30 11.62 -9.23
N TYR A 14 19.58 10.53 -9.47
CA TYR A 14 20.19 9.29 -9.94
C TYR A 14 20.68 9.39 -11.39
N ILE A 15 19.92 9.99 -12.30
CA ILE A 15 20.39 10.24 -13.69
C ILE A 15 21.67 11.08 -13.69
N ASN A 16 21.77 12.11 -12.85
CA ASN A 16 22.99 12.91 -12.73
C ASN A 16 24.18 12.12 -12.14
N ARG A 17 23.91 11.14 -11.27
CA ARG A 17 24.93 10.19 -10.78
C ARG A 17 25.38 9.25 -11.91
N LEU A 18 24.44 8.74 -12.72
CA LEU A 18 24.74 7.86 -13.85
C LEU A 18 25.70 8.47 -14.86
N LYS A 19 25.58 9.78 -15.16
CA LYS A 19 26.51 10.53 -16.01
C LYS A 19 27.99 10.47 -15.55
N LYS A 20 28.23 10.19 -14.26
CA LYS A 20 29.57 10.13 -13.67
C LYS A 20 30.10 8.71 -13.59
N ILE A 21 29.24 7.75 -13.24
CA ILE A 21 29.67 6.35 -13.00
C ILE A 21 29.60 5.48 -14.25
N ASN A 22 28.80 5.87 -15.26
CA ASN A 22 28.62 5.20 -16.54
C ASN A 22 28.30 3.69 -16.47
N VAL A 23 27.81 3.20 -15.33
CA VAL A 23 27.45 1.80 -15.12
C VAL A 23 26.39 1.69 -14.05
N PHE A 24 25.50 0.69 -14.19
CA PHE A 24 24.61 0.25 -13.12
C PHE A 24 24.35 -1.26 -13.25
N GLN A 25 23.71 -1.86 -12.26
CA GLN A 25 23.42 -3.29 -12.26
C GLN A 25 21.91 -3.55 -12.36
N THR A 26 21.54 -4.70 -12.93
CA THR A 26 20.18 -5.24 -12.74
C THR A 26 20.04 -5.81 -11.33
N ALA A 27 18.81 -6.11 -10.92
CA ALA A 27 18.50 -6.83 -9.67
C ALA A 27 19.23 -8.18 -9.50
N ARG A 28 19.79 -8.76 -10.57
CA ARG A 28 20.58 -10.00 -10.52
C ARG A 28 22.10 -9.73 -10.59
N GLY A 29 22.53 -8.49 -10.40
CA GLY A 29 23.94 -8.09 -10.44
C GLY A 29 24.55 -7.98 -11.85
N MET A 30 23.74 -8.11 -12.92
CA MET A 30 24.27 -7.99 -14.28
C MET A 30 24.59 -6.54 -14.60
N LYS A 31 25.83 -6.26 -14.99
CA LYS A 31 26.27 -4.90 -15.35
C LYS A 31 25.63 -4.44 -16.67
N ASN A 32 25.19 -3.18 -16.66
CA ASN A 32 24.78 -2.41 -17.84
C ASN A 32 25.71 -1.19 -17.92
N SER A 33 26.42 -1.05 -19.03
CA SER A 33 27.25 0.13 -19.31
C SER A 33 26.35 1.23 -19.89
N VAL A 34 26.51 2.45 -19.41
CA VAL A 34 25.83 3.62 -19.99
C VAL A 34 26.76 4.18 -21.06
N LEU A 35 26.30 4.14 -22.32
CA LEU A 35 27.06 4.65 -23.45
C LEU A 35 26.87 6.16 -23.60
N ASP A 36 25.63 6.63 -23.43
CA ASP A 36 25.27 8.04 -23.54
C ASP A 36 23.97 8.34 -22.77
N ILE A 37 23.78 9.61 -22.41
CA ILE A 37 22.54 10.14 -21.82
C ILE A 37 22.17 11.42 -22.56
N ASP A 38 21.31 11.29 -23.57
CA ASP A 38 20.75 12.42 -24.31
C ASP A 38 19.66 13.14 -23.50
N ASN A 39 18.93 14.07 -24.12
CA ASN A 39 17.88 14.83 -23.44
C ASN A 39 16.69 13.97 -23.01
N ASP A 40 16.38 12.89 -23.75
CA ASP A 40 15.11 12.15 -23.61
C ASP A 40 15.30 10.71 -23.14
N SER A 41 16.53 10.22 -23.02
CA SER A 41 16.81 8.81 -22.79
C SER A 41 18.16 8.51 -22.15
N ILE A 42 18.35 7.24 -21.83
CA ILE A 42 19.62 6.62 -21.43
C ILE A 42 19.92 5.53 -22.47
N ILE A 43 21.08 5.62 -23.11
CA ILE A 43 21.58 4.61 -24.05
C ILE A 43 22.49 3.66 -23.28
N ILE A 44 22.14 2.38 -23.26
CA ILE A 44 22.84 1.36 -22.48
C ILE A 44 23.31 0.22 -23.36
N GLN A 45 24.38 -0.44 -22.93
CA GLN A 45 24.85 -1.70 -23.48
C GLN A 45 24.79 -2.76 -22.38
N THR A 46 24.16 -3.89 -22.66
CA THR A 46 24.11 -5.01 -21.71
C THR A 46 25.23 -5.99 -22.02
N LYS A 47 25.71 -6.73 -21.01
CA LYS A 47 26.72 -7.80 -21.22
C LYS A 47 26.28 -8.85 -22.25
N ARG A 48 24.98 -9.12 -22.41
CA ARG A 48 24.47 -10.12 -23.37
C ARG A 48 24.41 -9.59 -24.80
N SER A 49 24.51 -8.27 -25.00
CA SER A 49 24.35 -7.59 -26.27
C SER A 49 25.63 -6.84 -26.62
N GLU A 50 26.77 -7.55 -26.69
CA GLU A 50 28.07 -6.92 -26.99
C GLU A 50 28.07 -6.11 -28.31
N ARG A 51 27.13 -6.40 -29.23
CA ARG A 51 26.97 -5.66 -30.50
C ARG A 51 25.78 -4.71 -30.55
N GLY A 52 24.95 -4.61 -29.50
CA GLY A 52 23.71 -3.83 -29.51
C GLY A 52 23.63 -2.83 -28.36
N SER A 53 23.20 -1.61 -28.67
CA SER A 53 22.78 -0.61 -27.68
C SER A 53 21.26 -0.56 -27.58
N TYR A 54 20.77 -0.18 -26.41
CA TYR A 54 19.35 -0.07 -26.12
C TYR A 54 19.03 1.30 -25.54
N LYS A 55 17.86 1.84 -25.91
CA LYS A 55 17.40 3.16 -25.48
C LYS A 55 16.28 3.00 -24.45
N ILE A 56 16.47 3.55 -23.26
CA ILE A 56 15.41 3.66 -22.25
C ILE A 56 15.01 5.13 -22.13
N ALA A 57 13.77 5.45 -22.50
CA ALA A 57 13.26 6.82 -22.41
C ALA A 57 13.19 7.29 -20.94
N LYS A 58 13.63 8.52 -20.64
CA LYS A 58 13.53 9.13 -19.30
C LYS A 58 12.09 9.22 -18.83
N ARG A 59 11.16 9.52 -19.73
CA ARG A 59 9.72 9.51 -19.43
C ARG A 59 9.24 8.13 -18.96
N ALA A 60 9.78 7.04 -19.50
CA ALA A 60 9.43 5.69 -19.04
C ALA A 60 9.94 5.44 -17.61
N ILE A 61 11.15 5.90 -17.29
CA ILE A 61 11.74 5.84 -15.95
C ILE A 61 10.93 6.67 -14.95
N GLU A 62 10.55 7.89 -15.31
CA GLU A 62 9.75 8.78 -14.46
C GLU A 62 8.35 8.19 -14.21
N ARG A 63 7.68 7.71 -15.25
CA ARG A 63 6.35 7.11 -15.15
C ARG A 63 6.38 5.83 -14.31
N SER A 64 7.37 4.96 -14.50
CA SER A 64 7.48 3.73 -13.71
C SER A 64 7.87 4.03 -12.26
N ALA A 65 8.76 5.00 -12.01
CA ALA A 65 9.08 5.42 -10.64
C ALA A 65 7.87 6.01 -9.91
N LEU A 66 7.06 6.82 -10.58
CA LEU A 66 5.80 7.35 -10.03
C LEU A 66 4.78 6.23 -9.79
N PHE A 67 4.69 5.27 -10.70
CA PHE A 67 3.84 4.10 -10.53
C PHE A 67 4.27 3.27 -9.32
N VAL A 68 5.56 2.91 -9.21
CA VAL A 68 6.13 2.22 -8.04
C VAL A 68 5.89 2.98 -6.76
N PHE A 69 6.03 4.30 -6.76
CA PHE A 69 5.71 5.10 -5.59
C PHE A 69 4.23 5.00 -5.21
N ARG A 70 3.33 4.99 -6.20
CA ARG A 70 1.88 4.89 -6.00
C ARG A 70 1.45 3.51 -5.51
N VAL A 71 1.90 2.43 -6.15
CA VAL A 71 1.49 1.05 -5.79
C VAL A 71 2.40 0.41 -4.75
N ARG A 72 3.54 1.03 -4.44
CA ARG A 72 4.55 0.65 -3.43
C ARG A 72 5.28 -0.65 -3.70
N THR A 73 4.78 -1.49 -4.58
CA THR A 73 5.40 -2.75 -4.97
C THR A 73 5.23 -2.99 -6.46
N ILE A 74 6.20 -3.64 -7.09
CA ILE A 74 6.13 -3.97 -8.51
C ILE A 74 6.92 -5.23 -8.84
N THR A 75 6.45 -6.01 -9.80
CA THR A 75 7.19 -7.11 -10.41
C THR A 75 7.82 -6.72 -11.75
N LYS A 76 8.67 -7.61 -12.28
CA LYS A 76 9.24 -7.41 -13.61
C LYS A 76 8.19 -7.42 -14.71
N LYS A 77 7.14 -8.26 -14.58
CA LYS A 77 6.06 -8.39 -15.57
C LYS A 77 5.27 -7.08 -15.69
N GLU A 78 4.94 -6.45 -14.57
CA GLU A 78 4.24 -5.15 -14.56
C GLU A 78 5.05 -4.02 -15.21
N LEU A 79 6.39 -4.11 -15.21
CA LEU A 79 7.24 -3.13 -15.89
C LEU A 79 7.18 -3.20 -17.42
N GLU A 80 6.65 -4.29 -18.01
CA GLU A 80 6.51 -4.44 -19.46
C GLU A 80 5.59 -3.37 -20.05
N ALA A 81 4.67 -2.82 -19.25
CA ALA A 81 3.83 -1.69 -19.64
C ALA A 81 4.60 -0.38 -19.91
N PHE A 82 5.87 -0.28 -19.49
CA PHE A 82 6.69 0.94 -19.65
C PHE A 82 7.83 0.78 -20.65
N THR A 83 8.39 -0.42 -20.80
CA THR A 83 9.51 -0.69 -21.71
C THR A 83 9.73 -2.19 -21.91
N ASN A 84 10.27 -2.57 -23.07
CA ASN A 84 10.71 -3.94 -23.35
C ASN A 84 12.01 -4.31 -22.59
N TYR A 85 12.74 -3.32 -22.06
CA TYR A 85 14.00 -3.52 -21.33
C TYR A 85 13.79 -3.63 -19.81
N THR A 86 12.80 -4.43 -19.39
CA THR A 86 12.33 -4.49 -18.00
C THR A 86 13.42 -4.81 -16.98
N SER A 87 14.38 -5.68 -17.29
CA SER A 87 15.47 -6.01 -16.36
C SER A 87 16.39 -4.82 -16.06
N ALA A 88 16.65 -3.98 -17.07
CA ALA A 88 17.44 -2.77 -16.91
C ALA A 88 16.62 -1.68 -16.20
N LEU A 89 15.34 -1.51 -16.56
CA LEU A 89 14.46 -0.57 -15.86
C LEU A 89 14.30 -0.93 -14.38
N PHE A 90 14.16 -2.21 -14.06
CA PHE A 90 14.07 -2.69 -12.69
C PHE A 90 15.32 -2.33 -11.88
N GLY A 91 16.52 -2.53 -12.45
CA GLY A 91 17.79 -2.12 -11.82
C GLY A 91 17.93 -0.59 -11.66
N LEU A 92 17.41 0.20 -12.62
CA LEU A 92 17.34 1.65 -12.47
C LEU A 92 16.43 2.05 -11.30
N LEU A 93 15.25 1.42 -11.19
CA LEU A 93 14.29 1.71 -10.12
C LEU A 93 14.83 1.31 -8.75
N GLU A 94 15.48 0.16 -8.64
CA GLU A 94 16.18 -0.27 -7.43
C GLU A 94 17.17 0.81 -6.97
N ALA A 95 17.99 1.32 -7.88
CA ALA A 95 18.99 2.33 -7.55
C ALA A 95 18.39 3.73 -7.31
N ILE A 96 17.27 4.09 -7.96
CA ILE A 96 16.52 5.32 -7.68
C ILE A 96 15.94 5.31 -6.26
N PHE A 97 15.49 4.13 -5.81
CA PHE A 97 14.93 3.90 -4.49
C PHE A 97 15.93 3.25 -3.53
N GLU A 98 17.23 3.42 -3.77
CA GLU A 98 18.30 2.95 -2.88
C GLU A 98 18.05 3.44 -1.44
N GLY A 99 18.16 2.52 -0.48
CA GLY A 99 17.91 2.75 0.95
C GLY A 99 16.43 2.82 1.35
N VAL A 100 15.49 2.80 0.42
CA VAL A 100 14.04 2.82 0.71
C VAL A 100 13.26 1.74 -0.05
N ALA A 101 13.96 0.80 -0.67
CA ALA A 101 13.37 -0.34 -1.34
C ALA A 101 14.07 -1.63 -0.92
N ARG A 102 13.33 -2.72 -1.00
CA ARG A 102 13.80 -4.10 -0.85
C ARG A 102 13.48 -4.87 -2.12
N ILE A 103 14.41 -5.72 -2.53
CA ILE A 103 14.14 -6.76 -3.51
C ILE A 103 13.85 -8.06 -2.77
N SER A 104 12.73 -8.69 -3.11
CA SER A 104 12.43 -10.07 -2.72
C SER A 104 12.32 -10.95 -3.94
N LYS A 105 12.68 -12.22 -3.75
CA LYS A 105 12.47 -13.28 -4.74
C LYS A 105 11.44 -14.23 -4.18
N MET A 106 10.21 -14.16 -4.72
CA MET A 106 9.17 -15.15 -4.49
C MET A 106 9.03 -15.98 -5.78
N ARG A 107 7.89 -16.00 -6.46
CA ARG A 107 7.80 -16.56 -7.82
C ARG A 107 8.45 -15.63 -8.83
N GLU A 108 8.20 -14.33 -8.67
CA GLU A 108 8.85 -13.29 -9.45
C GLU A 108 9.83 -12.44 -8.60
N LEU A 109 10.72 -11.71 -9.28
CA LEU A 109 11.49 -10.66 -8.64
C LEU A 109 10.56 -9.47 -8.38
N ARG A 110 10.52 -9.03 -7.13
CA ARG A 110 9.66 -7.94 -6.68
C ARG A 110 10.47 -6.85 -6.02
N LEU A 111 10.20 -5.60 -6.39
CA LEU A 111 10.73 -4.42 -5.72
C LEU A 111 9.61 -3.85 -4.87
N SER A 112 9.85 -3.68 -3.58
CA SER A 112 8.88 -3.14 -2.63
C SER A 112 9.50 -1.99 -1.86
N LEU A 113 8.79 -0.86 -1.79
CA LEU A 113 9.21 0.30 -1.01
C LEU A 113 9.00 0.03 0.48
N LEU A 114 10.01 0.39 1.29
CA LEU A 114 10.01 0.30 2.74
C LEU A 114 9.26 1.49 3.35
N GLY A 115 8.68 1.30 4.53
CA GLY A 115 7.77 2.28 5.16
C GLY A 115 6.34 1.79 5.25
N THR A 116 5.63 2.29 6.25
CA THR A 116 4.21 1.97 6.44
C THR A 116 3.37 3.06 5.84
N ARG A 117 2.70 2.75 4.73
CA ARG A 117 1.66 3.63 4.19
C ARG A 117 0.39 3.53 5.03
N VAL A 118 -0.13 4.67 5.48
CA VAL A 118 -1.39 4.74 6.22
C VAL A 118 -2.52 5.12 5.28
N PHE A 119 -3.55 4.28 5.22
CA PHE A 119 -4.82 4.57 4.61
C PHE A 119 -5.77 5.13 5.69
N PHE A 120 -6.07 6.42 5.58
CA PHE A 120 -6.98 7.07 6.50
C PHE A 120 -8.40 6.54 6.24
N SER A 121 -9.00 5.87 7.22
CA SER A 121 -10.35 5.30 7.11
C SER A 121 -11.36 6.13 7.91
N GLY A 122 -12.66 5.80 7.82
CA GLY A 122 -13.73 6.52 8.50
C GLY A 122 -14.57 7.47 7.62
N PHE A 123 -14.52 7.29 6.30
CA PHE A 123 -15.30 8.05 5.31
C PHE A 123 -16.72 7.50 5.12
N SER A 124 -17.34 6.99 6.20
CA SER A 124 -18.41 6.00 6.16
C SER A 124 -19.76 6.48 5.60
N HIS A 125 -19.89 7.72 5.12
CA HIS A 125 -21.15 8.21 4.51
C HIS A 125 -20.96 9.09 3.27
N ARG A 126 -19.80 9.05 2.61
CA ARG A 126 -19.54 9.87 1.41
C ARG A 126 -19.66 11.37 1.69
N ALA A 127 -19.48 11.79 2.94
CA ALA A 127 -19.70 13.17 3.33
C ALA A 127 -18.60 14.05 2.71
N PRO A 128 -18.95 15.11 1.95
CA PRO A 128 -17.96 16.03 1.38
C PRO A 128 -17.01 16.62 2.43
N SER A 129 -17.49 16.78 3.67
CA SER A 129 -16.70 17.25 4.81
C SER A 129 -15.52 16.35 5.14
N ASP A 130 -15.66 15.03 4.98
CA ASP A 130 -14.59 14.08 5.33
C ASP A 130 -13.45 14.14 4.30
N PHE A 131 -13.79 14.21 3.02
CA PHE A 131 -12.81 14.41 1.93
C PHE A 131 -12.09 15.75 2.07
N LYS A 132 -12.84 16.81 2.39
CA LYS A 132 -12.27 18.13 2.63
C LYS A 132 -11.32 18.12 3.83
N LEU A 133 -11.75 17.56 4.96
CA LEU A 133 -10.92 17.44 6.16
C LEU A 133 -9.65 16.63 5.87
N ALA A 134 -9.75 15.53 5.14
CA ALA A 134 -8.61 14.72 4.74
C ALA A 134 -7.62 15.53 3.88
N GLN A 135 -8.12 16.30 2.90
CA GLN A 135 -7.28 17.17 2.08
C GLN A 135 -6.60 18.27 2.92
N GLU A 136 -7.36 18.97 3.78
CA GLU A 136 -6.87 20.07 4.61
C GLU A 136 -5.84 19.60 5.65
N THR A 137 -6.01 18.40 6.21
CA THR A 137 -5.03 17.75 7.08
C THR A 137 -3.90 17.05 6.32
N GLN A 138 -3.94 17.12 4.98
CA GLN A 138 -2.97 16.54 4.06
C GLN A 138 -2.86 15.01 4.13
N ALA A 139 -3.92 14.30 4.48
CA ALA A 139 -4.00 12.86 4.27
C ALA A 139 -3.76 12.55 2.78
N GLU A 140 -2.87 11.60 2.48
CA GLU A 140 -2.51 11.29 1.08
C GLU A 140 -3.31 10.12 0.51
N TYR A 141 -3.62 9.12 1.35
CA TYR A 141 -4.28 7.89 0.96
C TYR A 141 -5.47 7.64 1.87
N ILE A 142 -6.60 7.24 1.30
CA ILE A 142 -7.83 7.01 2.05
C ILE A 142 -8.33 5.58 1.83
N LEU A 143 -9.10 5.08 2.78
CA LEU A 143 -9.85 3.85 2.64
C LEU A 143 -11.33 4.19 2.44
N LEU A 144 -11.91 3.61 1.39
CA LEU A 144 -13.35 3.60 1.19
C LEU A 144 -13.86 2.17 1.31
N SER A 145 -15.01 1.99 1.95
CA SER A 145 -15.66 0.69 2.04
C SER A 145 -16.70 0.56 0.92
N TYR A 146 -16.58 -0.53 0.16
CA TYR A 146 -17.47 -0.89 -0.93
C TYR A 146 -18.93 -0.90 -0.49
N TYR A 147 -19.22 -1.47 0.69
CA TYR A 147 -20.56 -1.49 1.28
C TYR A 147 -21.25 -0.11 1.26
N TYR A 148 -20.53 0.97 1.57
CA TYR A 148 -21.11 2.32 1.58
C TYR A 148 -21.12 2.98 0.19
N ILE A 149 -20.05 2.81 -0.59
CA ILE A 149 -19.93 3.53 -1.87
C ILE A 149 -20.73 2.90 -3.00
N ARG A 150 -21.03 1.59 -2.94
CA ARG A 150 -21.91 0.92 -3.92
C ARG A 150 -23.34 1.48 -3.92
N GLN A 151 -23.76 2.03 -2.78
CA GLN A 151 -25.09 2.64 -2.62
C GLN A 151 -25.14 4.06 -3.24
N ASP A 152 -24.05 4.56 -3.83
CA ASP A 152 -23.99 5.88 -4.45
C ASP A 152 -24.42 5.84 -5.91
N LYS A 153 -25.73 5.95 -6.12
CA LYS A 153 -26.32 6.02 -7.48
C LYS A 153 -25.91 7.28 -8.25
N THR A 154 -25.31 8.28 -7.60
CA THR A 154 -24.95 9.56 -8.22
C THR A 154 -23.49 9.67 -8.60
N ASN A 155 -22.66 8.67 -8.28
CA ASN A 155 -21.20 8.70 -8.42
C ASN A 155 -20.56 9.93 -7.73
N ALA A 156 -21.15 10.42 -6.63
CA ALA A 156 -20.61 11.56 -5.88
C ALA A 156 -19.22 11.26 -5.32
N TRP A 157 -18.97 10.03 -4.84
CA TRP A 157 -17.66 9.66 -4.32
C TRP A 157 -16.53 9.81 -5.36
N ARG A 158 -16.79 9.52 -6.64
CA ARG A 158 -15.81 9.71 -7.73
C ARG A 158 -15.47 11.19 -7.89
N ARG A 159 -16.50 12.04 -7.96
CA ARG A 159 -16.34 13.51 -8.06
C ARG A 159 -15.55 14.06 -6.87
N LEU A 160 -15.83 13.58 -5.65
CA LEU A 160 -15.10 13.98 -4.45
C LEU A 160 -13.65 13.49 -4.50
N ALA A 161 -13.41 12.24 -4.92
CA ALA A 161 -12.06 11.71 -5.08
C ALA A 161 -11.23 12.53 -6.09
N ASP A 162 -11.82 12.93 -7.21
CA ASP A 162 -11.15 13.80 -8.18
C ASP A 162 -10.93 15.22 -7.61
N GLN A 163 -11.98 15.84 -7.07
CA GLN A 163 -11.93 17.20 -6.52
C GLN A 163 -10.86 17.37 -5.43
N TYR A 164 -10.74 16.37 -4.55
CA TYR A 164 -9.83 16.43 -3.41
C TYR A 164 -8.49 15.70 -3.67
N GLY A 165 -8.29 15.15 -4.87
CA GLY A 165 -7.00 14.62 -5.33
C GLY A 165 -6.64 13.21 -4.83
N PHE A 166 -7.65 12.38 -4.59
CA PHE A 166 -7.54 10.98 -4.14
C PHE A 166 -7.64 9.93 -5.26
N ARG A 167 -7.87 10.32 -6.52
CA ARG A 167 -7.83 9.39 -7.66
C ARG A 167 -6.50 8.62 -7.68
N GLY A 168 -6.57 7.29 -7.71
CA GLY A 168 -5.43 6.38 -7.67
C GLY A 168 -4.73 6.31 -6.30
N LYS A 169 -5.40 6.74 -5.22
CA LYS A 169 -4.89 6.75 -3.84
C LYS A 169 -5.88 6.17 -2.83
N ILE A 170 -6.84 5.40 -3.33
CA ILE A 170 -7.87 4.77 -2.50
C ILE A 170 -7.53 3.29 -2.33
N LEU A 171 -7.59 2.81 -1.09
CA LEU A 171 -7.76 1.40 -0.77
C LEU A 171 -9.26 1.11 -0.71
N LEU A 172 -9.72 0.13 -1.47
CA LEU A 172 -11.09 -0.36 -1.38
C LEU A 172 -11.16 -1.54 -0.41
N ASP A 173 -11.99 -1.40 0.63
CA ASP A 173 -12.35 -2.49 1.53
C ASP A 173 -13.68 -3.13 1.10
N SER A 174 -13.86 -4.44 1.30
CA SER A 174 -15.09 -5.17 0.96
C SER A 174 -16.29 -4.61 1.75
N GLY A 175 -16.03 -4.15 2.96
CA GLY A 175 -17.05 -3.71 3.91
C GLY A 175 -17.68 -4.83 4.72
N GLU A 176 -17.15 -6.06 4.67
CA GLU A 176 -17.63 -7.21 5.44
C GLU A 176 -17.68 -6.92 6.94
N TYR A 177 -16.67 -6.24 7.50
CA TYR A 177 -16.69 -5.81 8.91
C TYR A 177 -17.86 -4.87 9.24
N SER A 178 -18.23 -3.99 8.30
CA SER A 178 -19.38 -3.10 8.48
C SER A 178 -20.68 -3.90 8.42
N LEU A 179 -20.81 -4.84 7.48
CA LEU A 179 -21.94 -5.75 7.37
C LEU A 179 -22.09 -6.59 8.65
N PHE A 180 -21.04 -7.28 9.07
CA PHE A 180 -21.04 -8.12 10.27
C PHE A 180 -21.41 -7.37 11.55
N ASN A 181 -21.02 -6.10 11.68
CA ASN A 181 -21.44 -5.31 12.84
C ASN A 181 -22.88 -4.83 12.74
N LEU A 182 -23.37 -4.49 11.55
CA LEU A 182 -24.76 -4.09 11.35
C LEU A 182 -25.72 -5.26 11.54
N SER A 183 -25.34 -6.47 11.11
CA SER A 183 -26.17 -7.69 11.22
C SER A 183 -26.49 -8.06 12.67
N LYS A 184 -25.65 -7.67 13.63
CA LYS A 184 -25.90 -7.83 15.07
C LYS A 184 -27.09 -7.02 15.60
N PHE A 185 -27.48 -5.95 14.89
CA PHE A 185 -28.52 -5.03 15.33
C PHE A 185 -29.74 -5.01 14.41
N LYS A 186 -29.60 -5.43 13.15
CA LYS A 186 -30.69 -5.45 12.18
C LYS A 186 -30.46 -6.49 11.09
N GLU A 187 -31.56 -6.98 10.52
CA GLU A 187 -31.52 -7.79 9.31
C GLU A 187 -30.94 -6.99 8.13
N ILE A 188 -30.05 -7.62 7.37
CA ILE A 188 -29.45 -7.04 6.16
C ILE A 188 -30.20 -7.59 4.95
N LYS A 189 -30.92 -6.70 4.24
CA LYS A 189 -31.74 -7.07 3.08
C LYS A 189 -31.05 -6.89 1.74
N ASP A 190 -29.93 -6.18 1.72
CA ASP A 190 -29.19 -5.80 0.52
C ASP A 190 -27.70 -6.10 0.75
N GLU A 191 -27.39 -7.39 0.78
CA GLU A 191 -26.02 -7.89 0.89
C GLU A 191 -25.38 -7.93 -0.50
N PRO A 192 -24.19 -7.32 -0.69
CA PRO A 192 -23.53 -7.38 -1.98
C PRO A 192 -23.08 -8.81 -2.32
N THR A 193 -23.04 -9.10 -3.61
CA THR A 193 -22.44 -10.31 -4.15
C THR A 193 -20.98 -10.08 -4.58
N ILE A 194 -20.22 -11.17 -4.68
CA ILE A 194 -18.86 -11.13 -5.22
C ILE A 194 -18.81 -10.61 -6.67
N HIS A 195 -19.77 -10.98 -7.51
CA HIS A 195 -19.81 -10.55 -8.92
C HIS A 195 -20.00 -9.03 -9.03
N GLU A 196 -20.89 -8.46 -8.23
CA GLU A 196 -21.05 -7.00 -8.17
C GLU A 196 -19.77 -6.31 -7.71
N TYR A 197 -19.04 -6.90 -6.73
CA TYR A 197 -17.78 -6.36 -6.26
C TYR A 197 -16.68 -6.40 -7.34
N ILE A 198 -16.56 -7.52 -8.07
CA ILE A 198 -15.60 -7.68 -9.17
C ILE A 198 -15.84 -6.65 -10.25
N GLU A 199 -17.09 -6.49 -10.70
CA GLU A 199 -17.42 -5.53 -11.76
C GLU A 199 -17.21 -4.09 -11.26
N PHE A 200 -17.57 -3.80 -10.01
CA PHE A 200 -17.29 -2.51 -9.40
C PHE A 200 -15.79 -2.19 -9.40
N VAL A 201 -14.92 -3.15 -9.04
CA VAL A 201 -13.46 -2.97 -9.06
C VAL A 201 -12.96 -2.71 -10.49
N LYS A 202 -13.42 -3.48 -11.48
CA LYS A 202 -13.01 -3.31 -12.88
C LYS A 202 -13.40 -1.93 -13.42
N GLU A 203 -14.64 -1.52 -13.23
CA GLU A 203 -15.15 -0.22 -13.68
C GLU A 203 -14.44 0.99 -13.06
N ASN A 204 -13.85 0.81 -11.87
CA ASN A 204 -13.32 1.90 -11.04
C ASN A 204 -11.83 1.78 -10.75
N ARG A 205 -11.11 0.88 -11.44
CA ARG A 205 -9.70 0.55 -11.15
C ARG A 205 -8.78 1.78 -11.10
N GLU A 206 -9.07 2.82 -11.88
CA GLU A 206 -8.30 4.07 -11.90
C GLU A 206 -8.33 4.88 -10.59
N TYR A 207 -9.34 4.67 -9.75
CA TYR A 207 -9.46 5.33 -8.45
C TYR A 207 -8.66 4.61 -7.36
N PHE A 208 -8.45 3.31 -7.52
CA PHE A 208 -7.87 2.46 -6.50
C PHE A 208 -6.38 2.22 -6.74
N CYS A 209 -5.60 2.23 -5.66
CA CYS A 209 -4.22 1.73 -5.70
C CYS A 209 -4.10 0.31 -5.12
N MET A 210 -5.14 -0.17 -4.44
CA MET A 210 -5.23 -1.50 -3.84
C MET A 210 -6.70 -1.78 -3.51
N TRP A 211 -7.10 -3.05 -3.46
CA TRP A 211 -8.43 -3.48 -3.02
C TRP A 211 -8.31 -4.80 -2.27
N ALA A 212 -9.09 -4.94 -1.20
CA ALA A 212 -9.18 -6.17 -0.43
C ALA A 212 -9.97 -7.25 -1.18
N SER A 213 -9.71 -8.51 -0.83
CA SER A 213 -10.56 -9.64 -1.22
C SER A 213 -11.97 -9.46 -0.66
N PHE A 214 -12.96 -10.06 -1.32
CA PHE A 214 -14.32 -10.13 -0.81
C PHE A 214 -14.41 -11.19 0.30
N ASP A 215 -14.00 -10.81 1.52
CA ASP A 215 -13.93 -11.71 2.68
C ASP A 215 -15.29 -11.92 3.36
N LYS A 216 -15.37 -13.00 4.13
CA LYS A 216 -16.54 -13.39 4.93
C LYS A 216 -16.11 -13.70 6.35
N ILE A 217 -16.51 -12.84 7.29
CA ILE A 217 -16.05 -12.96 8.68
C ILE A 217 -16.62 -14.25 9.28
N GLY A 218 -15.72 -15.15 9.71
CA GLY A 218 -16.08 -16.44 10.27
C GLY A 218 -16.31 -17.56 9.24
N ASN A 219 -16.09 -17.30 7.95
CA ASN A 219 -16.14 -18.31 6.89
C ASN A 219 -14.89 -18.25 6.00
N ASP A 220 -13.83 -18.93 6.44
CA ASP A 220 -12.53 -18.96 5.75
C ASP A 220 -12.62 -19.65 4.38
N ASN A 221 -13.45 -20.69 4.25
CA ASN A 221 -13.64 -21.40 2.99
C ASN A 221 -14.28 -20.49 1.93
N GLU A 222 -15.36 -19.80 2.28
CA GLU A 222 -16.01 -18.86 1.36
C GLU A 222 -15.09 -17.68 1.04
N SER A 223 -14.33 -17.18 2.01
CA SER A 223 -13.31 -16.15 1.77
C SER A 223 -12.25 -16.60 0.75
N ARG A 224 -11.84 -17.88 0.79
CA ARG A 224 -10.91 -18.47 -0.17
C ARG A 224 -11.54 -18.61 -1.54
N GLU A 225 -12.73 -19.18 -1.64
CA GLU A 225 -13.46 -19.33 -2.91
C GLU A 225 -13.68 -17.96 -3.57
N ASN A 226 -14.00 -16.95 -2.77
CA ASN A 226 -14.13 -15.58 -3.23
C ASN A 226 -12.82 -15.02 -3.77
N TYR A 227 -11.72 -15.21 -3.04
CA TYR A 227 -10.39 -14.79 -3.50
C TYR A 227 -10.01 -15.46 -4.83
N GLU A 228 -10.20 -16.76 -4.96
CA GLU A 228 -9.92 -17.51 -6.20
C GLU A 228 -10.80 -17.04 -7.37
N THR A 229 -12.07 -16.77 -7.11
CA THR A 229 -13.02 -16.25 -8.11
C THR A 229 -12.59 -14.86 -8.61
N MET A 230 -12.10 -13.98 -7.72
CA MET A 230 -11.57 -12.68 -8.11
C MET A 230 -10.33 -12.82 -9.00
N ILE A 231 -9.38 -13.70 -8.62
CA ILE A 231 -8.16 -13.97 -9.40
C ILE A 231 -8.51 -14.52 -10.79
N ALA A 232 -9.42 -15.48 -10.87
CA ALA A 232 -9.92 -16.05 -12.13
C ALA A 232 -10.59 -14.99 -13.03
N SER A 233 -11.08 -13.90 -12.44
CA SER A 233 -11.70 -12.78 -13.13
C SER A 233 -10.72 -11.63 -13.45
N GLU A 234 -9.41 -11.88 -13.39
CA GLU A 234 -8.32 -10.90 -13.63
C GLU A 234 -8.38 -9.68 -12.69
N VAL A 235 -8.96 -9.88 -11.51
CA VAL A 235 -8.90 -8.94 -10.40
C VAL A 235 -7.95 -9.53 -9.38
N GLU A 236 -6.84 -8.83 -9.11
CA GLU A 236 -5.80 -9.28 -8.18
C GLU A 236 -5.98 -8.58 -6.82
N PRO A 237 -6.84 -9.09 -5.91
CA PRO A 237 -7.03 -8.47 -4.60
C PRO A 237 -5.86 -8.75 -3.66
N MET A 238 -5.78 -7.93 -2.61
CA MET A 238 -5.04 -8.25 -1.40
C MET A 238 -5.85 -9.31 -0.62
N PRO A 239 -5.36 -10.57 -0.49
CA PRO A 239 -6.02 -11.57 0.35
C PRO A 239 -6.03 -11.11 1.81
N ILE A 240 -7.13 -11.36 2.51
CA ILE A 240 -7.24 -11.15 3.95
C ILE A 240 -7.13 -12.50 4.67
N ILE A 241 -6.18 -12.61 5.58
CA ILE A 241 -5.99 -13.79 6.42
C ILE A 241 -6.17 -13.38 7.89
N GLY A 242 -6.90 -14.17 8.67
CA GLY A 242 -7.09 -13.93 10.10
C GLY A 242 -5.77 -13.98 10.87
N ILE A 243 -5.61 -13.11 11.86
CA ILE A 243 -4.43 -13.13 12.77
C ILE A 243 -4.29 -14.48 13.51
N ASP A 244 -5.40 -15.16 13.74
CA ASP A 244 -5.52 -16.46 14.42
C ASP A 244 -5.43 -17.67 13.47
N SER A 245 -5.52 -17.47 12.15
CA SER A 245 -5.31 -18.53 11.16
C SER A 245 -3.89 -19.13 11.30
N PRO A 246 -3.71 -20.45 11.11
CA PRO A 246 -2.41 -21.10 11.28
C PRO A 246 -1.36 -20.59 10.27
N LEU A 247 -0.07 -20.67 10.61
CA LEU A 247 1.01 -20.21 9.70
C LEU A 247 1.01 -20.96 8.36
N SER A 248 0.53 -22.20 8.33
CA SER A 248 0.37 -22.97 7.08
C SER A 248 -0.57 -22.30 6.10
N GLU A 249 -1.57 -21.55 6.59
CA GLU A 249 -2.51 -20.80 5.74
C GLU A 249 -1.81 -19.60 5.08
N TYR A 250 -1.05 -18.85 5.87
CA TYR A 250 -0.21 -17.76 5.36
C TYR A 250 0.77 -18.28 4.31
N GLN A 251 1.46 -19.39 4.61
CA GLN A 251 2.40 -20.01 3.69
C GLN A 251 1.72 -20.44 2.40
N TYR A 252 0.57 -21.13 2.49
CA TYR A 252 -0.21 -21.54 1.34
C TYR A 252 -0.55 -20.34 0.45
N VAL A 253 -1.15 -19.28 0.99
CA VAL A 253 -1.54 -18.11 0.19
C VAL A 253 -0.34 -17.41 -0.44
N ILE A 254 0.74 -17.22 0.33
CA ILE A 254 1.96 -16.54 -0.15
C ILE A 254 2.62 -17.35 -1.28
N GLU A 255 2.79 -18.67 -1.10
CA GLU A 255 3.47 -19.52 -2.07
C GLU A 255 2.61 -19.85 -3.29
N GLN A 256 1.28 -20.01 -3.11
CA GLN A 256 0.37 -20.40 -4.17
C GLN A 256 -0.06 -19.25 -5.08
N TYR A 257 -0.15 -18.03 -4.56
CA TYR A 257 -0.64 -16.89 -5.35
C TYR A 257 0.37 -15.75 -5.48
N ASP A 258 1.46 -15.73 -4.70
CA ASP A 258 2.46 -14.64 -4.69
C ASP A 258 1.81 -13.22 -4.67
N PRO A 259 0.88 -12.95 -3.74
CA PRO A 259 0.12 -11.70 -3.74
C PRO A 259 1.01 -10.49 -3.47
N ALA A 260 0.73 -9.35 -4.09
CA ALA A 260 1.46 -8.08 -3.92
C ALA A 260 1.61 -7.67 -2.44
N VAL A 261 0.52 -7.85 -1.69
CA VAL A 261 0.33 -7.51 -0.28
C VAL A 261 -0.59 -8.56 0.34
N VAL A 262 -0.39 -8.91 1.61
CA VAL A 262 -1.29 -9.78 2.38
C VAL A 262 -1.90 -8.96 3.52
N GLY A 263 -3.22 -8.93 3.62
CA GLY A 263 -3.95 -8.30 4.72
C GLY A 263 -4.02 -9.21 5.94
N ILE A 264 -3.75 -8.67 7.13
CA ILE A 264 -3.96 -9.36 8.40
C ILE A 264 -5.23 -8.83 9.04
N GLY A 265 -6.29 -9.64 9.03
CA GLY A 265 -7.59 -9.36 9.61
C GLY A 265 -7.70 -9.75 11.08
N GLY A 266 -8.78 -9.32 11.74
CA GLY A 266 -9.10 -9.78 13.10
C GLY A 266 -8.15 -9.32 14.21
N ILE A 267 -7.20 -8.43 13.92
CA ILE A 267 -6.16 -7.97 14.88
C ILE A 267 -6.78 -7.46 16.18
N LEU A 268 -7.83 -6.65 16.10
CA LEU A 268 -8.51 -6.10 17.28
C LEU A 268 -9.40 -7.12 18.01
N GLY A 269 -9.68 -8.28 17.40
CA GLY A 269 -10.41 -9.39 18.02
C GLY A 269 -9.62 -10.04 19.16
N ILE A 270 -8.29 -10.07 19.06
CA ILE A 270 -7.42 -10.52 20.16
C ILE A 270 -7.30 -9.40 21.20
N LYS A 271 -8.13 -9.47 22.25
CA LYS A 271 -8.18 -8.47 23.33
C LYS A 271 -6.88 -8.40 24.13
N ASN A 272 -6.23 -9.53 24.37
CA ASN A 272 -4.96 -9.59 25.09
C ASN A 272 -3.84 -9.02 24.22
N ARG A 273 -3.34 -7.83 24.58
CA ARG A 273 -2.30 -7.11 23.82
C ARG A 273 -0.99 -7.88 23.72
N THR A 274 -0.62 -8.62 24.76
CA THR A 274 0.61 -9.44 24.78
C THR A 274 0.47 -10.63 23.83
N ALA A 275 -0.64 -11.35 23.90
CA ALA A 275 -0.92 -12.46 22.98
C ALA A 275 -0.98 -11.98 21.52
N ARG A 276 -1.64 -10.84 21.27
CA ARG A 276 -1.68 -10.21 19.95
C ARG A 276 -0.28 -9.88 19.43
N ARG A 277 0.55 -9.25 20.26
CA ARG A 277 1.94 -8.92 19.89
C ARG A 277 2.75 -10.18 19.61
N ALA A 278 2.63 -11.20 20.45
CA ALA A 278 3.32 -12.48 20.25
C ALA A 278 2.93 -13.13 18.92
N ARG A 279 1.63 -13.14 18.59
CA ARG A 279 1.13 -13.69 17.33
C ARG A 279 1.63 -12.91 16.11
N LEU A 280 1.61 -11.58 16.16
CA LEU A 280 2.19 -10.76 15.09
C LEU A 280 3.70 -11.02 14.95
N LYS A 281 4.44 -11.14 16.06
CA LYS A 281 5.87 -11.46 16.02
C LYS A 281 6.13 -12.80 15.33
N GLU A 282 5.33 -13.81 15.62
CA GLU A 282 5.40 -15.12 14.97
C GLU A 282 5.21 -15.01 13.45
N ILE A 283 4.15 -14.32 13.00
CA ILE A 283 3.85 -14.12 11.57
C ILE A 283 4.99 -13.35 10.85
N PHE A 284 5.43 -12.23 11.40
CA PHE A 284 6.49 -11.41 10.80
C PHE A 284 7.85 -12.12 10.79
N THR A 285 8.11 -12.99 11.76
CA THR A 285 9.33 -13.81 11.80
C THR A 285 9.28 -14.94 10.77
N ALA A 286 8.12 -15.59 10.60
CA ALA A 286 7.94 -16.64 9.61
C ALA A 286 7.99 -16.11 8.17
N PHE A 287 7.51 -14.88 7.93
CA PHE A 287 7.38 -14.30 6.60
C PHE A 287 8.04 -12.92 6.49
N PRO A 288 9.37 -12.80 6.71
CA PRO A 288 10.04 -11.50 6.82
C PRO A 288 10.04 -10.70 5.51
N ASN A 289 9.87 -11.37 4.37
CA ASN A 289 9.87 -10.79 3.03
C ASN A 289 8.47 -10.45 2.48
N THR A 290 7.41 -10.77 3.24
CA THR A 290 6.03 -10.49 2.84
C THR A 290 5.67 -9.04 3.14
N ASN A 291 4.89 -8.45 2.24
CA ASN A 291 4.34 -7.11 2.43
C ASN A 291 3.00 -7.25 3.17
N PHE A 292 2.98 -6.96 4.46
CA PHE A 292 1.74 -7.06 5.25
C PHE A 292 0.98 -5.74 5.32
N HIS A 293 -0.34 -5.81 5.14
CA HIS A 293 -1.28 -4.74 5.46
C HIS A 293 -1.98 -5.03 6.78
N GLY A 294 -1.91 -4.11 7.73
CA GLY A 294 -2.62 -4.23 9.00
C GLY A 294 -4.03 -3.65 8.92
N LEU A 295 -5.06 -4.49 8.96
CA LEU A 295 -6.47 -4.03 8.96
C LEU A 295 -6.83 -3.44 10.32
N GLY A 296 -7.20 -2.15 10.32
CA GLY A 296 -7.65 -1.42 11.51
C GLY A 296 -6.60 -1.27 12.62
N VAL A 297 -5.30 -1.25 12.28
CA VAL A 297 -4.24 -1.14 13.29
C VAL A 297 -4.15 0.29 13.81
N ALA A 298 -4.33 0.46 15.12
CA ALA A 298 -4.47 1.78 15.76
C ALA A 298 -3.70 1.90 17.10
N ASP A 299 -2.78 0.99 17.36
CA ASP A 299 -2.08 0.89 18.63
C ASP A 299 -0.55 0.84 18.47
N SER A 300 0.15 0.53 19.56
CA SER A 300 1.61 0.39 19.56
C SER A 300 2.15 -0.66 18.59
N ASN A 301 1.32 -1.57 18.06
CA ASN A 301 1.77 -2.54 17.06
C ASN A 301 2.01 -1.89 15.69
N LEU A 302 1.41 -0.72 15.42
CA LEU A 302 1.62 0.02 14.18
C LEU A 302 3.10 0.37 13.97
N VAL A 303 3.82 0.68 15.05
CA VAL A 303 5.23 1.10 15.01
C VAL A 303 6.19 -0.03 15.40
N ALA A 304 5.66 -1.18 15.83
CA ALA A 304 6.48 -2.29 16.32
C ALA A 304 6.81 -3.34 15.27
N PHE A 305 6.10 -3.34 14.15
CA PHE A 305 6.27 -4.31 13.07
C PHE A 305 6.49 -3.58 11.76
N ASN A 306 7.18 -4.24 10.81
CA ASN A 306 7.49 -3.70 9.49
C ASN A 306 6.28 -3.77 8.55
N TRP A 307 5.20 -3.08 8.91
CA TRP A 307 4.01 -3.01 8.08
C TRP A 307 4.33 -2.35 6.74
N PHE A 308 3.92 -2.97 5.65
CA PHE A 308 3.96 -2.35 4.32
C PHE A 308 2.90 -1.25 4.22
N SER A 309 1.73 -1.52 4.79
CA SER A 309 0.67 -0.52 4.95
C SER A 309 -0.27 -0.88 6.10
N CYS A 310 -1.18 0.03 6.43
CA CYS A 310 -2.29 -0.22 7.35
C CYS A 310 -3.43 0.74 7.04
N ASP A 311 -4.61 0.45 7.57
CA ASP A 311 -5.68 1.44 7.66
C ASP A 311 -6.04 1.75 9.12
N THR A 312 -6.56 2.96 9.35
CA THR A 312 -6.96 3.35 10.70
C THR A 312 -7.99 4.46 10.72
N THR A 313 -8.97 4.34 11.61
CA THR A 313 -9.92 5.42 11.97
C THR A 313 -9.42 6.26 13.14
N SER A 314 -8.28 5.90 13.73
CA SER A 314 -7.76 6.52 14.96
C SER A 314 -7.48 8.01 14.82
N TRP A 315 -7.11 8.47 13.62
CA TRP A 315 -6.90 9.88 13.31
C TRP A 315 -8.16 10.75 13.50
N LEU A 316 -9.36 10.17 13.37
CA LEU A 316 -10.63 10.83 13.69
C LEU A 316 -11.07 10.55 15.12
N ILE A 317 -11.07 9.28 15.52
CA ILE A 317 -11.69 8.84 16.77
C ILE A 317 -10.87 9.29 17.98
N ALA A 318 -9.55 9.14 17.94
CA ALA A 318 -8.71 9.40 19.11
C ALA A 318 -8.68 10.90 19.49
N PRO A 319 -8.52 11.85 18.54
CA PRO A 319 -8.60 13.27 18.85
C PRO A 319 -9.98 13.73 19.35
N ARG A 320 -11.06 13.15 18.80
CA ARG A 320 -12.44 13.53 19.14
C ARG A 320 -12.88 12.99 20.49
N LYS A 321 -12.62 11.72 20.76
CA LYS A 321 -13.17 11.01 21.92
C LYS A 321 -12.22 10.95 23.11
N TYR A 322 -10.91 10.85 22.85
CA TYR A 322 -9.93 10.57 23.89
C TYR A 322 -8.91 11.69 24.09
N LEU A 323 -8.98 12.78 23.31
CA LEU A 323 -8.01 13.87 23.32
C LEU A 323 -6.56 13.37 23.11
N LYS A 324 -6.41 12.32 22.31
CA LYS A 324 -5.13 11.66 22.03
C LYS A 324 -4.83 11.62 20.54
N VAL A 325 -3.54 11.59 20.21
CA VAL A 325 -3.03 11.41 18.86
C VAL A 325 -2.10 10.21 18.82
N GLN A 326 -2.21 9.41 17.76
CA GLN A 326 -1.24 8.35 17.48
C GLN A 326 0.02 9.00 16.91
N THR A 327 1.18 8.69 17.50
CA THR A 327 2.49 9.14 17.04
C THR A 327 3.37 7.94 16.70
N ILE A 328 4.53 8.21 16.10
CA ILE A 328 5.62 7.24 15.90
C ILE A 328 6.11 6.62 17.22
N HIS A 329 5.86 7.29 18.36
CA HIS A 329 6.23 6.85 19.70
C HIS A 329 5.02 6.32 20.50
N GLY A 330 3.92 5.99 19.83
CA GLY A 330 2.68 5.56 20.47
C GLY A 330 1.67 6.69 20.68
N GLN A 331 0.63 6.43 21.48
CA GLN A 331 -0.43 7.41 21.73
C GLN A 331 0.02 8.47 22.73
N LYS A 332 -0.20 9.75 22.41
CA LYS A 332 0.10 10.89 23.27
C LYS A 332 -1.15 11.73 23.50
N GLU A 333 -1.25 12.34 24.68
CA GLU A 333 -2.28 13.34 24.96
C GLU A 333 -2.02 14.62 24.16
N CYS A 334 -3.10 15.23 23.69
CA CYS A 334 -3.04 16.50 22.98
C CYS A 334 -3.01 17.66 23.96
N PRO A 335 -2.29 18.76 23.66
CA PRO A 335 -2.47 20.02 24.37
C PRO A 335 -3.94 20.45 24.41
N LYS A 336 -4.43 20.86 25.58
CA LYS A 336 -5.81 21.32 25.75
C LYS A 336 -6.12 22.55 24.89
N SER A 337 -5.10 23.37 24.60
CA SER A 337 -5.19 24.57 23.75
C SER A 337 -5.39 24.26 22.26
N TRP A 338 -5.13 23.04 21.81
CA TRP A 338 -5.32 22.69 20.40
C TRP A 338 -6.80 22.60 20.06
N SER A 339 -7.17 23.18 18.91
CA SER A 339 -8.48 22.94 18.32
C SER A 339 -8.62 21.47 17.90
N LEU A 340 -9.84 21.02 17.59
CA LEU A 340 -10.04 19.68 17.06
C LEU A 340 -9.27 19.49 15.73
N PHE A 341 -9.27 20.51 14.87
CA PHE A 341 -8.54 20.47 13.60
C PHE A 341 -7.04 20.29 13.82
N ASP A 342 -6.43 21.04 14.74
CA ASP A 342 -4.99 20.94 15.02
C ASP A 342 -4.60 19.54 15.47
N ARG A 343 -5.42 18.91 16.32
CA ARG A 343 -5.18 17.54 16.80
C ARG A 343 -5.24 16.52 15.66
N ILE A 344 -6.24 16.63 14.78
CA ILE A 344 -6.39 15.74 13.63
C ILE A 344 -5.22 15.97 12.65
N ALA A 345 -4.92 17.23 12.31
CA ALA A 345 -3.82 17.58 11.41
C ALA A 345 -2.47 17.07 11.92
N PHE A 346 -2.21 17.21 13.23
CA PHE A 346 -1.02 16.66 13.85
C PHE A 346 -0.98 15.12 13.77
N GLY A 347 -2.05 14.44 14.13
CA GLY A 347 -2.12 12.97 14.02
C GLY A 347 -1.92 12.46 12.59
N VAL A 348 -2.51 13.12 11.60
CA VAL A 348 -2.31 12.80 10.17
C VAL A 348 -0.85 12.99 9.76
N LYS A 349 -0.21 14.08 10.19
CA LYS A 349 1.22 14.34 9.93
C LYS A 349 2.11 13.24 10.52
N GLU A 350 1.87 12.85 11.77
CA GLU A 350 2.62 11.79 12.45
C GLU A 350 2.45 10.44 11.74
N LEU A 351 1.22 10.06 11.42
CA LEU A 351 0.93 8.80 10.72
C LEU A 351 1.55 8.76 9.31
N ARG A 352 1.51 9.87 8.56
CA ARG A 352 2.18 9.97 7.26
C ARG A 352 3.69 9.82 7.35
N SER A 353 4.29 10.25 8.47
CA SER A 353 5.74 10.14 8.64
C SER A 353 6.23 8.69 8.68
N LEU A 354 5.36 7.72 9.00
CA LEU A 354 5.67 6.30 9.01
C LEU A 354 6.10 5.76 7.63
N GLU A 355 5.62 6.37 6.55
CA GLU A 355 6.04 5.99 5.19
C GLU A 355 7.50 6.39 4.90
N HIS A 356 8.03 7.37 5.65
CA HIS A 356 9.40 7.87 5.51
C HIS A 356 10.33 7.39 6.64
N TRP A 357 9.80 6.68 7.64
CA TRP A 357 10.54 6.29 8.85
C TRP A 357 11.90 5.63 8.55
N TYR A 358 11.92 4.71 7.59
CA TYR A 358 13.12 3.96 7.17
C TYR A 358 14.18 4.78 6.44
N GLN A 359 13.87 6.02 6.04
CA GLN A 359 14.91 6.95 5.54
C GLN A 359 15.82 7.44 6.67
N THR A 360 15.36 7.30 7.92
CA THR A 360 16.01 7.87 9.12
C THR A 360 16.38 6.83 10.16
N HIS A 361 15.88 5.59 10.05
CA HIS A 361 16.08 4.50 11.01
C HIS A 361 16.35 3.18 10.27
N SER A 362 17.20 2.32 10.83
CA SER A 362 17.53 1.04 10.19
C SER A 362 16.36 0.06 10.29
N PRO A 363 16.00 -0.69 9.22
CA PRO A 363 14.99 -1.73 9.30
C PRO A 363 15.27 -2.79 10.38
N THR A 364 16.54 -3.01 10.73
CA THR A 364 16.97 -3.96 11.76
C THR A 364 16.64 -3.54 13.20
N GLU A 365 16.28 -2.28 13.43
CA GLU A 365 15.85 -1.78 14.75
C GLU A 365 14.39 -2.16 15.06
N LEU A 366 13.64 -2.60 14.04
CA LEU A 366 12.24 -2.99 14.15
C LEU A 366 12.12 -4.51 14.16
N ILE A 367 12.49 -5.12 15.28
CA ILE A 367 11.95 -6.37 15.84
C ILE A 367 12.43 -6.38 17.31
N ILE A 368 11.53 -6.06 18.25
CA ILE A 368 11.68 -6.36 19.69
C ILE A 368 10.41 -7.04 20.17
#